data_AF-A0A353G9P4-F1
#
_entry.id   AF-A0A353G9P4-F1
#
_cell.length_a   1.000
_cell.length_b   1.000
_cell.length_c   1.000
_cell.angle_alpha   90.00
_cell.angle_beta   90.00
_cell.angle_gamma   90.00
#
_symmetry.space_group_name_H-M   'P 1'
#
loop_
_entity.id
_entity.type
_entity.pdbx_description
1 polymer ?
#
loop_
_entity_poly.entity_id
_entity_poly.type
_entity_poly.pdbx_seq_one_letter_code
_entity_poly.pdbx_strand_id
1 'polypeptide(L)'
;MGREDPQLKLRLPEEMKTRIAAAARANGRSLNAEIIKRLQETLEFDDFKTAHPPAIEEIDFPISQSFSAINQDLAEQLKKEIAYAKRDRESIRIIINDLRFERETLRLLQDDLAEIIKNKSEK
;
A
#
# COMPACT_ATOMS: atom_id res chain seq x y z
N MET A 1 -26.88 7.91 52.68
CA MET A 1 -27.17 8.42 51.33
C MET A 1 -26.84 7.30 50.37
N GLY A 2 -27.87 6.61 49.87
CA GLY A 2 -27.72 5.43 49.00
C GLY A 2 -27.19 5.86 47.63
N ARG A 3 -26.31 5.04 47.04
CA ARG A 3 -25.88 5.23 45.65
C ARG A 3 -27.11 5.05 44.75
N GLU A 4 -27.58 6.13 44.13
CA GLU A 4 -28.84 6.20 43.38
C GLU A 4 -28.74 5.61 41.95
N ASP A 5 -27.56 5.16 41.52
CA ASP A 5 -27.38 4.60 40.19
C ASP A 5 -27.91 3.15 40.09
N PRO A 6 -28.79 2.84 39.12
CA PRO A 6 -29.30 1.49 38.92
C PRO A 6 -28.17 0.54 38.52
N GLN A 7 -27.97 -0.53 39.30
CA GLN A 7 -26.98 -1.57 38.98
C GLN A 7 -27.53 -2.54 37.92
N LEU A 8 -26.89 -2.57 36.75
CA LEU A 8 -27.25 -3.49 35.67
C LEU A 8 -26.44 -4.79 35.76
N LYS A 9 -27.13 -5.92 35.78
CA LYS A 9 -26.50 -7.25 35.69
C LYS A 9 -26.41 -7.68 34.22
N LEU A 10 -25.30 -7.33 33.56
CA LEU A 10 -25.06 -7.68 32.16
C LEU A 10 -24.57 -9.12 32.00
N ARG A 11 -25.18 -9.86 31.05
CA ARG A 11 -24.68 -11.15 30.59
C ARG A 11 -23.89 -10.92 29.30
N LEU A 12 -22.56 -10.93 29.41
CA LEU A 12 -21.66 -10.72 28.28
C LEU A 12 -21.10 -12.07 27.79
N PRO A 13 -20.99 -12.31 26.47
CA PRO A 13 -20.20 -13.40 25.94
C PRO A 13 -18.75 -13.34 26.45
N GLU A 14 -18.11 -14.49 26.69
CA GLU A 14 -16.77 -14.54 27.29
C GLU A 14 -15.71 -13.80 26.46
N GLU A 15 -15.79 -13.88 25.13
CA GLU A 15 -14.90 -13.14 24.23
C GLU A 15 -15.04 -11.62 24.43
N MET A 16 -16.27 -11.12 24.49
CA MET A 16 -16.56 -9.71 24.68
C MET A 16 -16.06 -9.22 26.04
N LYS A 17 -16.31 -9.98 27.10
CA LYS A 17 -15.81 -9.66 28.45
C LYS A 17 -14.28 -9.58 28.47
N THR A 18 -13.60 -10.53 27.82
CA THR A 18 -12.14 -10.55 27.73
C THR A 18 -11.59 -9.33 27.00
N ARG A 19 -12.20 -8.95 25.87
CA ARG A 19 -11.82 -7.77 25.09
C ARG A 19 -11.99 -6.47 25.88
N ILE A 20 -13.12 -6.30 26.57
CA ILE A 20 -13.38 -5.11 27.38
C ILE A 20 -12.44 -5.06 28.59
N ALA A 21 -12.13 -6.20 29.23
CA ALA A 21 -11.17 -6.25 30.33
C ALA A 21 -9.75 -5.87 29.91
N ALA A 22 -9.31 -6.30 28.72
CA ALA A 22 -8.03 -5.88 28.15
C ALA A 22 -7.99 -4.38 27.88
N ALA A 23 -9.05 -3.82 27.27
CA ALA A 23 -9.17 -2.38 27.03
C ALA A 23 -9.19 -1.57 28.32
N ALA A 24 -9.93 -2.01 29.34
CA ALA A 24 -9.97 -1.36 30.65
C ALA A 24 -8.58 -1.27 31.29
N ARG A 25 -7.80 -2.37 31.24
CA ARG A 25 -6.42 -2.39 31.74
C ARG A 25 -5.51 -1.45 30.96
N ALA A 26 -5.58 -1.47 29.62
CA ALA A 26 -4.79 -0.60 28.76
C ALA A 26 -5.09 0.90 29.02
N ASN A 27 -6.34 1.22 29.30
CA ASN A 27 -6.80 2.58 29.59
C ASN A 27 -6.65 3.00 31.06
N GLY A 28 -6.16 2.12 31.95
CA GLY A 28 -6.06 2.40 33.38
C GLY A 28 -7.41 2.61 34.09
N ARG A 29 -8.49 2.01 33.56
CA ARG A 29 -9.87 2.14 34.06
C ARG A 29 -10.36 0.86 34.72
N SER A 30 -11.33 0.98 35.62
CA SER A 30 -12.09 -0.19 36.06
C SER A 30 -12.94 -0.74 34.91
N LEU A 31 -13.28 -2.03 34.97
CA LEU A 31 -14.11 -2.65 33.93
C LEU A 31 -15.45 -1.91 33.77
N ASN A 32 -16.08 -1.51 34.88
CA ASN A 32 -17.33 -0.76 34.84
C ASN A 32 -17.16 0.63 34.21
N ALA A 33 -16.06 1.33 34.54
CA ALA A 33 -15.78 2.64 33.95
C ALA A 33 -15.53 2.57 32.44
N GLU A 34 -14.87 1.51 31.96
CA GLU A 34 -14.67 1.29 30.52
C GLU A 34 -15.99 0.97 29.81
N ILE A 35 -16.87 0.15 30.42
CA ILE A 35 -18.20 -0.13 29.87
C ILE A 35 -19.01 1.16 29.75
N ILE A 36 -19.06 1.96 30.82
CA ILE A 36 -19.78 3.23 30.83
C ILE A 36 -19.21 4.17 29.75
N LYS A 37 -17.88 4.29 29.65
CA LYS A 37 -17.27 5.19 28.66
C LYS A 37 -17.63 4.81 27.23
N ARG A 38 -17.60 3.51 26.89
CA ARG A 38 -17.98 3.02 25.56
C ARG A 38 -19.45 3.25 25.25
N LEU A 39 -20.33 3.07 26.24
CA LEU A 39 -21.76 3.36 26.08
C LEU A 39 -22.01 4.85 25.86
N GLN A 40 -21.33 5.71 26.64
CA GLN A 40 -21.39 7.16 26.46
C GLN A 40 -20.92 7.57 25.06
N GLU A 41 -19.77 7.07 24.60
CA GLU A 41 -19.24 7.36 23.26
C GLU A 41 -20.22 6.93 22.15
N THR A 42 -20.90 5.78 22.32
CA THR A 42 -21.92 5.33 21.36
C THR A 42 -23.10 6.29 21.31
N LEU A 43 -23.61 6.73 22.47
CA LEU A 43 -24.73 7.65 22.55
C LEU A 43 -24.36 9.05 22.02
N GLU A 44 -23.18 9.57 22.39
CA GLU A 44 -22.65 10.83 21.87
C GLU A 44 -22.52 10.81 20.34
N PHE A 45 -22.14 9.67 19.77
CA PHE A 45 -22.06 9.50 18.32
C PHE A 45 -23.43 9.47 17.64
N ASP A 46 -24.43 8.84 18.26
CA ASP A 46 -25.81 8.84 17.76
C ASP A 46 -26.44 10.25 17.85
N ASP A 47 -26.18 10.99 18.92
CA ASP A 47 -26.57 12.38 19.07
C ASP A 47 -25.90 13.26 18.02
N PHE A 48 -24.60 13.06 17.78
CA PHE A 48 -23.86 13.76 16.73
C PHE A 48 -24.49 13.51 15.35
N LYS A 49 -24.82 12.26 15.01
CA LYS A 49 -25.50 11.90 13.76
C LYS A 49 -26.90 12.48 13.63
N THR A 50 -27.60 12.64 14.75
CA THR A 50 -28.98 13.17 14.73
C THR A 50 -28.98 14.70 14.60
N ALA A 51 -28.05 15.38 15.28
CA ALA A 51 -27.85 16.83 15.21
C ALA A 51 -27.20 17.26 13.88
N HIS A 52 -26.37 16.40 13.32
CA HIS A 52 -25.79 16.53 12.00
C HIS A 52 -26.28 15.35 11.17
N PRO A 53 -27.57 15.34 10.77
CA PRO A 53 -28.07 14.34 9.82
C PRO A 53 -27.09 14.34 8.66
N PRO A 54 -26.66 13.16 8.18
CA PRO A 54 -25.53 13.10 7.26
C PRO A 54 -25.81 13.96 6.03
N ALA A 55 -25.28 15.18 6.02
CA ALA A 55 -25.01 15.97 4.83
C ALA A 55 -23.86 15.33 4.03
N ILE A 56 -23.61 14.03 4.24
CA ILE A 56 -22.60 13.21 3.58
C ILE A 56 -23.07 12.88 2.16
N GLU A 57 -24.36 13.01 1.82
CA GLU A 57 -24.80 12.91 0.42
C GLU A 57 -24.41 14.11 -0.45
N GLU A 58 -24.17 15.31 0.12
CA GLU A 58 -23.82 16.50 -0.68
C GLU A 58 -22.30 16.78 -0.77
N ILE A 59 -21.49 16.26 0.17
CA ILE A 59 -20.01 16.46 0.16
C ILE A 59 -19.28 15.33 -0.60
N ASP A 60 -19.91 14.17 -0.81
CA ASP A 60 -19.30 13.05 -1.53
C ASP A 60 -19.07 13.37 -3.03
N PHE A 61 -19.97 14.13 -3.65
CA PHE A 61 -19.90 14.37 -5.10
C PHE A 61 -18.70 15.22 -5.55
N PRO A 62 -18.38 16.38 -4.93
CA PRO A 62 -17.29 17.23 -5.42
C PRO A 62 -15.90 16.67 -5.10
N ILE A 63 -15.74 16.03 -3.94
CA ILE A 63 -14.46 15.44 -3.52
C ILE A 63 -14.17 14.17 -4.33
N SER A 64 -15.16 13.30 -4.51
CA SER A 64 -14.99 12.07 -5.30
C SER A 64 -14.72 12.35 -6.78
N GLN A 65 -15.35 13.38 -7.38
CA GLN A 65 -15.03 13.80 -8.75
C GLN A 65 -13.61 14.35 -8.86
N SER A 66 -13.22 15.27 -7.97
CA SER A 66 -11.88 15.86 -7.98
C SER A 66 -10.79 14.80 -7.76
N PHE A 67 -11.02 13.87 -6.83
CA PHE A 67 -10.11 12.75 -6.57
C PHE A 67 -10.00 11.80 -7.76
N SER A 68 -11.11 11.50 -8.44
CA SER A 68 -11.11 10.64 -9.64
C SER A 68 -10.33 11.26 -10.79
N ALA A 69 -10.46 12.57 -11.02
CA ALA A 69 -9.75 13.28 -12.07
C ALA A 69 -8.24 13.32 -11.83
N ILE A 70 -7.83 13.61 -10.58
CA ILE A 70 -6.40 13.61 -10.19
C ILE A 70 -5.79 12.21 -10.36
N ASN A 71 -6.50 11.16 -9.95
CA ASN A 71 -6.01 9.79 -10.11
C ASN A 71 -5.91 9.36 -11.58
N GLN A 72 -6.81 9.85 -12.44
CA GLN A 72 -6.75 9.58 -13.88
C GLN A 72 -5.55 10.26 -14.54
N ASP A 73 -5.30 11.55 -14.25
CA ASP A 73 -4.16 12.28 -14.80
C ASP A 73 -2.83 11.66 -14.35
N LEU A 74 -2.69 11.36 -13.05
CA LEU A 74 -1.50 10.68 -12.52
C LEU A 74 -1.28 9.32 -13.20
N ALA A 75 -2.34 8.54 -13.42
CA ALA A 75 -2.25 7.26 -14.11
C ALA A 75 -1.81 7.41 -15.58
N GLU A 76 -2.22 8.49 -16.26
CA GLU A 76 -1.82 8.75 -17.63
C GLU A 76 -0.36 9.20 -17.73
N GLN A 77 0.10 10.05 -16.81
CA GLN A 77 1.51 10.46 -16.72
C GLN A 77 2.42 9.24 -16.46
N LEU A 78 2.06 8.38 -15.49
CA LEU A 78 2.83 7.17 -15.20
C LEU A 78 2.88 6.21 -16.41
N LYS A 79 1.78 6.08 -17.17
CA LYS A 79 1.76 5.27 -18.40
C LYS A 79 2.73 5.82 -19.45
N LYS A 80 2.79 7.14 -19.63
CA LYS A 80 3.71 7.79 -20.58
C LYS A 80 5.17 7.55 -20.17
N GLU A 81 5.51 7.77 -18.90
CA GLU A 81 6.86 7.51 -18.37
C GLU A 81 7.29 6.06 -18.56
N ILE A 82 6.41 5.10 -18.23
CA ILE A 82 6.68 3.67 -18.45
C ILE A 82 6.89 3.36 -19.93
N ALA A 83 6.12 3.98 -20.84
CA ALA A 83 6.28 3.80 -22.28
C ALA A 83 7.62 4.33 -22.78
N TYR A 84 8.06 5.50 -22.33
CA TYR A 84 9.38 6.05 -22.67
C TYR A 84 10.51 5.15 -22.15
N ALA A 85 10.45 4.74 -20.88
CA ALA A 85 11.45 3.86 -20.29
C ALA A 85 11.52 2.48 -20.99
N LYS A 86 10.39 1.95 -21.47
CA LYS A 86 10.36 0.70 -22.26
C LYS A 86 11.03 0.86 -23.62
N ARG A 87 10.80 2.00 -24.30
CA ARG A 87 11.40 2.28 -25.61
C ARG A 87 12.93 2.43 -25.50
N ASP A 88 13.39 3.09 -24.45
CA ASP A 88 14.82 3.24 -24.18
C ASP A 88 15.48 1.89 -23.89
N ARG A 89 14.83 1.06 -23.05
CA ARG A 89 15.29 -0.31 -22.77
C ARG A 89 15.41 -1.17 -24.02
N GLU A 90 14.46 -1.07 -24.95
CA GLU A 90 14.51 -1.85 -26.20
C GLU A 90 15.65 -1.38 -27.11
N SER A 91 15.91 -0.08 -27.16
CA SER A 91 17.04 0.48 -27.90
C SER A 91 18.38 -0.01 -27.33
N ILE A 92 18.51 0.01 -26.00
CA ILE A 92 19.69 -0.56 -25.30
C ILE A 92 19.83 -2.06 -25.58
N ARG A 93 18.72 -2.81 -25.59
CA ARG A 93 18.71 -4.25 -25.87
C ARG A 93 19.26 -4.54 -27.28
N ILE A 94 18.87 -3.76 -28.28
CA ILE A 94 19.38 -3.89 -29.66
C ILE A 94 20.89 -3.65 -29.69
N ILE A 95 21.36 -2.53 -29.13
CA ILE A 95 22.79 -2.18 -29.10
C ILE A 95 23.62 -3.29 -28.41
N ILE A 96 23.12 -3.85 -27.30
CA ILE A 96 23.80 -4.96 -26.61
C ILE A 96 23.93 -6.20 -27.50
N ASN A 97 22.92 -6.51 -28.31
CA ASN A 97 22.97 -7.66 -29.22
C ASN A 97 23.98 -7.43 -30.35
N ASP A 98 24.01 -6.22 -30.92
CA ASP A 98 24.95 -5.86 -31.98
C ASP A 98 26.41 -5.96 -31.47
N LEU A 99 26.69 -5.37 -30.30
CA LEU A 99 28.01 -5.46 -29.66
C LEU A 99 28.41 -6.90 -29.33
N ARG A 100 27.45 -7.74 -28.95
CA ARG A 100 27.72 -9.17 -28.69
C ARG A 100 28.13 -9.89 -29.96
N PHE A 101 27.47 -9.59 -31.08
CA PHE A 101 27.80 -10.15 -32.38
C PHE A 101 29.20 -9.71 -32.82
N GLU A 102 29.51 -8.42 -32.77
CA GLU A 102 30.84 -7.90 -33.11
C GLU A 102 31.94 -8.56 -32.25
N ARG A 103 31.71 -8.67 -30.94
CA ARG A 103 32.68 -9.33 -30.05
C ARG A 103 32.93 -10.79 -30.44
N GLU A 104 31.91 -11.52 -30.87
CA GLU A 104 32.08 -12.91 -31.31
C GLU A 104 32.87 -13.00 -32.60
N THR A 105 32.62 -12.10 -33.56
CA THR A 105 33.42 -12.04 -34.80
C THR A 105 34.89 -11.72 -34.53
N LEU A 106 35.17 -10.79 -33.61
CA LEU A 106 36.54 -10.47 -33.20
C LEU A 106 37.23 -11.65 -32.51
N ARG A 107 36.49 -12.39 -31.70
CA ARG A 107 37.00 -13.59 -31.05
C ARG A 107 37.42 -14.65 -32.07
N LEU A 108 36.56 -14.95 -33.04
CA LEU A 108 36.87 -15.93 -34.09
C LEU A 108 38.11 -15.51 -34.89
N LEU A 109 38.20 -14.24 -35.29
CA LEU A 109 39.39 -13.71 -35.97
C LEU A 109 40.66 -13.80 -35.11
N GLN A 110 40.53 -13.60 -33.80
CA GLN A 110 41.65 -13.72 -32.86
C GLN A 110 42.11 -15.17 -32.72
N ASP A 111 41.17 -16.12 -32.68
CA ASP A 111 41.45 -17.56 -32.64
C ASP A 111 42.16 -18.01 -33.94
N ASP A 112 41.65 -17.58 -35.12
CA ASP A 112 42.28 -17.85 -36.42
C ASP A 112 43.71 -17.29 -36.51
N LEU A 113 43.92 -16.04 -36.07
CA LEU A 113 45.24 -15.42 -36.04
C LEU A 113 46.21 -16.17 -35.11
N ALA A 114 45.73 -16.62 -33.94
CA ALA A 114 46.53 -17.41 -33.01
C ALA A 114 46.98 -18.74 -33.63
N GLU A 115 46.09 -19.41 -34.38
CA GLU A 115 46.41 -20.64 -35.09
C GLU A 115 47.44 -20.41 -36.20
N ILE A 116 47.31 -19.33 -36.97
CA ILE A 116 48.29 -18.93 -38.01
C ILE A 116 49.68 -18.67 -37.39
N ILE A 117 49.73 -17.93 -36.27
CA ILE A 117 50.99 -17.63 -35.57
C ILE A 117 51.65 -18.93 -35.08
N LYS A 118 50.88 -19.84 -34.48
CA LYS A 118 51.37 -21.14 -34.02
C LYS A 118 51.98 -21.95 -35.16
N ASN A 119 51.26 -22.10 -36.27
CA ASN A 119 51.72 -22.85 -37.45
C ASN A 119 52.97 -22.23 -38.12
N LYS A 120 53.19 -20.92 -37.96
CA LYS A 120 54.38 -20.23 -38.46
C LYS A 120 55.59 -20.37 -37.53
N SER A 121 55.38 -20.65 -36.24
CA SER A 121 56.45 -20.90 -35.26
C SER A 121 56.97 -22.34 -35.23
N GLU A 122 56.21 -23.29 -35.79
CA GLU A 122 56.56 -24.71 -35.91
C GLU A 122 57.27 -25.06 -37.25
N LYS A 123 57.48 -24.07 -38.13
CA LYS A 123 58.29 -24.16 -39.37
C LYS A 123 59.58 -23.38 -39.23
#